data_AF-A0A511HG42-F1
#
_entry.id   AF-A0A511HG42-F1
#
_cell.length_a   1.000
_cell.length_b   1.000
_cell.length_c   1.000
_cell.angle_alpha   90.00
_cell.angle_beta   90.00
_cell.angle_gamma   90.00
#
_symmetry.space_group_name_H-M   'P 1'
#
loop_
_entity.id
_entity.type
_entity.pdbx_description
1 polymer ?
#
loop_
_entity_poly.entity_id
_entity_poly.type
_entity_poly.pdbx_seq_one_letter_code
_entity_poly.pdbx_strand_id
1 'polypeptide(L)'
;MKHGYREGCLLLMALGIACSSGRSHYTHEEVPKLGGEDAFPVAPGPWPQVPAVFSDSANVPDDLVIPTLTALMALPGSAGACDASTGRPRPDAAEYCVALYRTPEDWRVSWPLRNVANASGTCQPPWGGVDDADFGRELPIFGYAHNHPCGSGISSQDLSVWPLAKSGEGVWIMVAYGTTPSGKLARDSRGQLIPAWGWLATGQRDAPLFYKWNQQGQVYQWDEGGKHWRFHANCQPGRPSTFRPQGVPPDCTPALRQ
;
A
#
# COMPACT_ATOMS: atom_id res chain seq x y z
N MET A 1 54.57 4.44 55.29
CA MET A 1 55.13 3.40 54.38
C MET A 1 54.18 2.22 54.45
N LYS A 2 53.49 1.69 53.44
CA LYS A 2 53.50 1.79 51.97
C LYS A 2 52.06 1.54 51.46
N HIS A 3 51.71 2.14 50.34
CA HIS A 3 50.50 1.89 49.54
C HIS A 3 50.39 0.44 49.03
N GLY A 4 49.16 -0.02 48.73
CA GLY A 4 48.93 -1.20 47.91
C GLY A 4 47.46 -1.41 47.50
N TYR A 5 47.12 -0.98 46.27
CA TYR A 5 46.10 -1.46 45.29
C TYR A 5 44.78 -2.08 45.82
N ARG A 6 43.58 -1.52 45.65
CA ARG A 6 42.86 -1.06 44.44
C ARG A 6 42.69 -2.17 43.38
N GLU A 7 41.62 -2.97 43.49
CA GLU A 7 40.99 -3.65 42.36
C GLU A 7 39.46 -3.69 42.58
N GLY A 8 38.79 -2.72 41.98
CA GLY A 8 37.34 -2.71 41.85
C GLY A 8 36.96 -3.53 40.62
N CYS A 9 36.28 -4.65 40.84
CA CYS A 9 35.69 -5.45 39.78
C CYS A 9 34.35 -4.80 39.39
N LEU A 10 34.42 -3.79 38.52
CA LEU A 10 33.26 -3.24 37.81
C LEU A 10 32.76 -4.33 36.84
N LEU A 11 31.72 -5.07 37.24
CA LEU A 11 30.91 -5.84 36.32
C LEU A 11 30.21 -4.86 35.37
N LEU A 12 30.78 -4.72 34.17
CA LEU A 12 30.11 -4.14 33.02
C LEU A 12 28.96 -5.07 32.62
N MET A 13 27.75 -4.79 33.12
CA MET A 13 26.52 -5.31 32.51
C MET A 13 26.36 -4.65 31.14
N ALA A 14 26.93 -5.27 30.12
CA ALA A 14 26.56 -5.01 28.73
C ALA A 14 25.12 -5.47 28.53
N LEU A 15 24.17 -4.55 28.71
CA LEU A 15 22.81 -4.69 28.21
C LEU A 15 22.89 -4.75 26.68
N GLY A 16 22.97 -5.97 26.16
CA GLY A 16 22.70 -6.23 24.75
C GLY A 16 21.26 -5.87 24.48
N ILE A 17 21.02 -4.66 23.97
CA ILE A 17 19.79 -4.33 23.27
C ILE A 17 19.83 -5.18 22.00
N ALA A 18 19.29 -6.39 22.10
CA ALA A 18 18.96 -7.16 20.92
C ALA A 18 17.95 -6.30 20.16
N CYS A 19 18.38 -5.67 19.07
CA CYS A 19 17.48 -5.15 18.07
C CYS A 19 16.65 -6.34 17.60
N SER A 20 15.46 -6.55 18.18
CA SER A 20 14.44 -7.33 17.52
C SER A 20 14.27 -6.66 16.17
N SER A 21 14.68 -7.31 15.09
CA SER A 21 14.37 -6.83 13.75
C SER A 21 12.85 -6.76 13.69
N GLY A 22 12.30 -5.56 13.92
CA GLY A 22 10.86 -5.35 13.91
C GLY A 22 10.34 -5.86 12.57
N ARG A 23 9.26 -6.64 12.62
CA ARG A 23 8.56 -7.05 11.40
C ARG A 23 8.29 -5.78 10.58
N SER A 24 8.52 -5.84 9.26
CA SER A 24 8.28 -4.71 8.36
C SER A 24 7.12 -4.94 7.40
N HIS A 25 6.71 -6.19 7.22
CA HIS A 25 5.64 -6.62 6.31
C HIS A 25 5.14 -8.02 6.70
N TYR A 26 4.08 -8.45 6.03
CA TYR A 26 3.59 -9.82 6.02
C TYR A 26 3.59 -10.38 4.59
N THR A 27 3.63 -11.69 4.41
CA THR A 27 3.30 -12.33 3.13
C THR A 27 1.82 -12.72 3.08
N HIS A 28 1.35 -13.09 1.90
CA HIS A 28 -0.05 -13.51 1.69
C HIS A 28 -0.43 -14.79 2.43
N GLU A 29 0.55 -15.64 2.72
CA GLU A 29 0.41 -16.91 3.42
C GLU A 29 0.44 -16.74 4.94
N GLU A 30 1.05 -15.67 5.44
CA GLU A 30 1.14 -15.39 6.87
C GLU A 30 -0.14 -14.81 7.46
N VAL A 31 -1.02 -14.27 6.62
CA VAL A 31 -2.21 -13.55 7.08
C VAL A 31 -3.48 -14.40 7.00
N PRO A 32 -4.45 -14.19 7.92
CA PRO A 32 -5.75 -14.85 7.84
C PRO A 32 -6.45 -14.57 6.51
N LYS A 33 -7.25 -15.54 6.07
CA LYS A 33 -8.12 -15.42 4.89
C LYS A 33 -9.57 -15.25 5.33
N LEU A 34 -10.26 -14.24 4.79
CA LEU A 34 -11.68 -14.05 5.06
C LEU A 34 -12.47 -15.19 4.41
N GLY A 35 -13.27 -15.91 5.21
CA GLY A 35 -14.00 -17.08 4.73
C GLY A 35 -13.11 -18.28 4.35
N GLY A 36 -11.81 -18.23 4.65
CA GLY A 36 -10.84 -19.28 4.25
C GLY A 36 -10.43 -19.24 2.77
N GLU A 37 -10.80 -18.19 2.03
CA GLU A 37 -10.51 -18.08 0.60
C GLU A 37 -9.19 -17.34 0.34
N ASP A 38 -8.27 -17.94 -0.42
CA ASP A 38 -6.94 -17.38 -0.66
C ASP A 38 -6.96 -15.98 -1.30
N ALA A 39 -7.99 -15.70 -2.07
CA ALA A 39 -8.24 -14.41 -2.72
C ALA A 39 -8.61 -13.29 -1.74
N PHE A 40 -8.88 -13.56 -0.46
CA PHE A 40 -9.29 -12.54 0.51
C PHE A 40 -8.36 -12.48 1.73
N PRO A 41 -7.07 -12.14 1.55
CA PRO A 41 -6.17 -11.89 2.68
C PRO A 41 -6.67 -10.71 3.52
N VAL A 42 -6.57 -10.85 4.85
CA VAL A 42 -6.90 -9.81 5.83
C VAL A 42 -5.60 -9.27 6.42
N ALA A 43 -5.23 -8.03 6.08
CA ALA A 43 -4.01 -7.44 6.60
C ALA A 43 -4.19 -6.99 8.06
N PRO A 44 -3.20 -7.15 8.94
CA PRO A 44 -3.21 -6.50 10.25
C PRO A 44 -3.18 -4.97 10.12
N GLY A 45 -3.67 -4.24 11.12
CA GLY A 45 -3.53 -2.79 11.21
C GLY A 45 -3.50 -2.31 12.67
N PRO A 46 -3.06 -1.06 12.95
CA PRO A 46 -2.37 -0.16 12.03
C PRO A 46 -0.89 -0.52 11.81
N TRP A 47 -0.32 -0.05 10.70
CA TRP A 47 1.11 -0.13 10.42
C TRP A 47 1.88 0.95 11.21
N PRO A 48 2.74 0.59 12.18
CA PRO A 48 3.34 1.56 13.10
C PRO A 48 4.35 2.53 12.45
N GLN A 49 4.80 2.25 11.23
CA GLN A 49 5.68 3.15 10.48
C GLN A 49 4.95 4.37 9.90
N VAL A 50 3.62 4.34 9.81
CA VAL A 50 2.80 5.42 9.28
C VAL A 50 1.93 5.97 10.42
N PRO A 51 1.96 7.28 10.71
CA PRO A 51 1.13 7.85 11.75
C PRO A 51 -0.35 7.80 11.35
N ALA A 52 -1.22 7.56 12.33
CA ALA A 52 -2.65 7.79 12.16
C ALA A 52 -2.93 9.29 11.98
N VAL A 53 -3.95 9.63 11.19
CA VAL A 53 -4.33 11.02 10.91
C VAL A 53 -5.75 11.29 11.38
N PHE A 54 -5.87 12.15 12.39
CA PHE A 54 -7.16 12.63 12.89
C PHE A 54 -7.73 13.66 11.91
N SER A 55 -8.81 13.30 11.22
CA SER A 55 -9.47 14.20 10.27
C SER A 55 -10.91 13.78 10.03
N ASP A 56 -11.82 14.75 10.11
CA ASP A 56 -13.23 14.58 9.74
C ASP A 56 -13.48 14.62 8.23
N SER A 57 -12.44 14.87 7.44
CA SER A 57 -12.51 14.90 5.98
C SER A 57 -13.17 13.64 5.41
N ALA A 58 -13.98 13.82 4.37
CA ALA A 58 -14.50 12.71 3.57
C ALA A 58 -13.44 12.10 2.64
N ASN A 59 -12.38 12.85 2.32
CA ASN A 59 -11.28 12.38 1.49
C ASN A 59 -10.15 11.83 2.36
N VAL A 60 -9.47 10.79 1.88
CA VAL A 60 -8.30 10.26 2.60
C VAL A 60 -7.18 11.32 2.62
N PRO A 61 -6.61 11.65 3.80
CA PRO A 61 -5.69 12.77 3.93
C PRO A 61 -4.35 12.53 3.21
N ASP A 62 -3.82 13.58 2.58
CA ASP A 62 -2.48 13.53 1.97
C ASP A 62 -1.39 13.30 3.04
N ASP A 63 -1.60 13.79 4.27
CA ASP A 63 -0.74 13.54 5.43
C ASP A 63 -0.72 12.06 5.88
N LEU A 64 -1.63 11.23 5.39
CA LEU A 64 -1.59 9.77 5.53
C LEU A 64 -0.92 9.14 4.31
N VAL A 65 -1.33 9.57 3.12
CA VAL A 65 -0.90 9.00 1.83
C VAL A 65 0.58 9.19 1.59
N ILE A 66 1.11 10.41 1.71
CA ILE A 66 2.51 10.68 1.35
C ILE A 66 3.49 9.95 2.28
N PRO A 67 3.31 9.92 3.62
CA PRO A 67 4.12 9.06 4.48
C PRO A 67 4.00 7.57 4.14
N THR A 68 2.81 7.10 3.76
CA THR A 68 2.59 5.71 3.34
C THR A 68 3.41 5.36 2.11
N LEU A 69 3.31 6.16 1.03
CA LEU A 69 4.05 5.93 -0.20
C LEU A 69 5.56 6.01 0.01
N THR A 70 6.00 6.94 0.86
CA THR A 70 7.40 7.07 1.26
C THR A 70 7.88 5.84 2.03
N ALA A 71 7.09 5.35 2.99
CA ALA A 71 7.41 4.17 3.78
C ALA A 71 7.47 2.90 2.92
N LEU A 72 6.58 2.75 1.93
CA LEU A 72 6.63 1.65 0.95
C LEU A 72 7.96 1.66 0.18
N MET A 73 8.42 2.82 -0.30
CA MET A 73 9.70 2.96 -1.03
C MET A 73 10.93 2.69 -0.15
N ALA A 74 10.79 2.72 1.17
CA ALA A 74 11.86 2.38 2.12
C ALA A 74 11.97 0.87 2.39
N LEU A 75 10.96 0.07 2.04
CA LEU A 75 10.99 -1.38 2.26
C LEU A 75 12.06 -2.10 1.42
N PRO A 76 12.57 -3.26 1.86
CA PRO A 76 13.55 -4.01 1.10
C PRO A 76 13.04 -4.41 -0.30
N GLY A 77 13.82 -4.14 -1.33
CA GLY A 77 13.48 -4.52 -2.71
C GLY A 77 12.36 -3.70 -3.36
N SER A 78 11.87 -2.62 -2.72
CA SER A 78 10.72 -1.85 -3.22
C SER A 78 11.05 -0.72 -4.21
N ALA A 79 12.33 -0.34 -4.34
CA ALA A 79 12.77 0.74 -5.21
C ALA A 79 14.14 0.42 -5.82
N GLY A 80 14.33 0.78 -7.10
CA GLY A 80 15.60 0.55 -7.80
C GLY A 80 16.03 -0.93 -7.83
N ALA A 81 15.06 -1.85 -7.81
CA ALA A 81 15.30 -3.29 -7.72
C ALA A 81 15.26 -3.97 -9.10
N CYS A 82 15.52 -3.20 -10.15
CA CYS A 82 15.71 -3.73 -11.50
C CYS A 82 17.21 -3.98 -11.75
N ASP A 83 17.51 -5.06 -12.48
CA ASP A 83 18.83 -5.33 -12.98
C ASP A 83 19.19 -4.31 -14.08
N ALA A 84 20.30 -3.60 -13.91
CA ALA A 84 20.69 -2.51 -14.80
C ALA A 84 21.01 -2.98 -16.23
N SER A 85 21.37 -4.26 -16.41
CA SER A 85 21.75 -4.80 -17.71
C SER A 85 20.56 -5.30 -18.53
N THR A 86 19.52 -5.81 -17.86
CA THR A 86 18.36 -6.45 -18.50
C THR A 86 17.08 -5.64 -18.35
N GLY A 87 17.02 -4.68 -17.43
CA GLY A 87 15.81 -3.94 -17.07
C GLY A 87 14.74 -4.82 -16.42
N ARG A 88 15.08 -6.03 -15.99
CA ARG A 88 14.16 -6.97 -15.35
C ARG A 88 14.23 -6.85 -13.82
N PRO A 89 13.15 -7.15 -13.09
CA PRO A 89 13.21 -7.24 -11.64
C PRO A 89 14.29 -8.21 -11.17
N ARG A 90 15.12 -7.78 -10.21
CA ARG A 90 16.07 -8.65 -9.52
C ARG A 90 15.31 -9.67 -8.64
N PRO A 91 15.97 -10.76 -8.20
CA PRO A 91 15.32 -11.74 -7.32
C PRO A 91 14.79 -11.19 -5.99
N ASP A 92 15.34 -10.08 -5.50
CA ASP A 92 14.92 -9.39 -4.29
C ASP A 92 13.79 -8.38 -4.51
N ALA A 93 13.46 -8.06 -5.78
CA ALA A 93 12.43 -7.08 -6.12
C ALA A 93 11.07 -7.47 -5.57
N ALA A 94 10.42 -6.53 -4.88
CA ALA A 94 9.18 -6.77 -4.18
C ALA A 94 8.17 -5.65 -4.41
N GLU A 95 6.93 -6.06 -4.61
CA GLU A 95 5.76 -5.20 -4.53
C GLU A 95 5.10 -5.39 -3.16
N TYR A 96 4.68 -4.29 -2.57
CA TYR A 96 4.01 -4.23 -1.28
C TYR A 96 2.69 -3.51 -1.45
N CYS A 97 1.60 -4.07 -0.90
CA CYS A 97 0.28 -3.45 -0.92
C CYS A 97 -0.18 -3.14 0.49
N VAL A 98 -0.85 -2.01 0.66
CA VAL A 98 -1.53 -1.64 1.89
C VAL A 98 -2.95 -1.19 1.59
N ALA A 99 -3.86 -1.36 2.56
CA ALA A 99 -5.16 -0.72 2.56
C ALA A 99 -5.12 0.60 3.32
N LEU A 100 -5.79 1.61 2.79
CA LEU A 100 -6.08 2.85 3.49
C LEU A 100 -7.51 2.76 4.02
N TYR A 101 -7.68 2.89 5.33
CA TYR A 101 -8.95 2.68 6.00
C TYR A 101 -9.22 3.77 7.04
N ARG A 102 -10.46 3.85 7.49
CA ARG A 102 -10.88 4.83 8.50
C ARG A 102 -11.53 4.13 9.67
N THR A 103 -11.13 4.51 10.88
CA THR A 103 -11.78 4.13 12.13
C THR A 103 -12.85 5.18 12.49
N PRO A 104 -13.61 5.00 13.57
CA PRO A 104 -14.44 6.08 14.10
C PRO A 104 -13.66 7.34 14.49
N GLU A 105 -12.34 7.25 14.72
CA GLU A 105 -11.53 8.32 15.31
C GLU A 105 -10.54 8.96 14.32
N ASP A 106 -9.99 8.17 13.40
CA ASP A 106 -8.85 8.56 12.59
C ASP A 106 -8.75 7.78 11.27
N TRP A 107 -7.80 8.19 10.44
CA TRP A 107 -7.38 7.47 9.24
C TRP A 107 -6.10 6.69 9.51
N ARG A 108 -6.02 5.48 8.97
CA ARG A 108 -4.93 4.52 9.21
C ARG A 108 -4.57 3.75 7.95
N VAL A 109 -3.45 3.05 8.02
CA VAL A 109 -2.94 2.19 6.95
C VAL A 109 -2.62 0.81 7.49
N SER A 110 -2.97 -0.22 6.73
CA SER A 110 -2.70 -1.61 7.11
C SER A 110 -1.21 -1.92 7.02
N TRP A 111 -0.79 -2.99 7.68
CA TRP A 111 0.52 -3.57 7.42
C TRP A 111 0.67 -3.94 5.94
N PRO A 112 1.88 -3.79 5.36
CA PRO A 112 2.11 -4.10 3.96
C PRO A 112 2.15 -5.61 3.74
N LEU A 113 1.40 -6.06 2.73
CA LEU A 113 1.47 -7.41 2.21
C LEU A 113 2.49 -7.45 1.07
N ARG A 114 3.53 -8.26 1.22
CA ARG A 114 4.62 -8.42 0.26
C ARG A 114 4.27 -9.49 -0.76
N ASN A 115 4.59 -9.21 -2.02
CA ASN A 115 4.75 -10.18 -3.08
C ASN A 115 6.10 -9.97 -3.78
N VAL A 116 6.77 -11.06 -4.18
CA VAL A 116 8.04 -10.97 -4.91
C VAL A 116 7.74 -10.86 -6.40
N ALA A 117 8.33 -9.90 -7.10
CA ALA A 117 7.93 -9.54 -8.47
C ALA A 117 8.14 -10.67 -9.50
N ASN A 118 8.95 -11.69 -9.19
CA ASN A 118 9.15 -12.88 -10.02
C ASN A 118 8.14 -14.01 -9.75
N ALA A 119 7.33 -13.90 -8.70
CA ALA A 119 6.35 -14.89 -8.28
C ALA A 119 5.00 -14.68 -8.99
N SER A 120 4.97 -14.84 -10.32
CA SER A 120 3.75 -14.93 -11.16
C SER A 120 2.64 -13.87 -11.03
N GLY A 121 2.76 -12.86 -10.17
CA GLY A 121 1.66 -11.96 -9.85
C GLY A 121 2.14 -10.57 -9.43
N THR A 122 1.31 -9.58 -9.75
CA THR A 122 1.33 -8.27 -9.09
C THR A 122 1.03 -8.47 -7.60
N CYS A 123 1.34 -7.46 -6.79
CA CYS A 123 0.89 -7.49 -5.42
C CYS A 123 -0.64 -7.60 -5.34
N GLN A 124 -1.13 -8.48 -4.47
CA GLN A 124 -2.56 -8.60 -4.18
C GLN A 124 -2.87 -7.72 -2.97
N PRO A 125 -3.82 -6.78 -3.08
CA PRO A 125 -4.24 -5.99 -1.95
C PRO A 125 -4.91 -6.84 -0.87
N PRO A 126 -5.03 -6.35 0.38
CA PRO A 126 -5.80 -6.98 1.43
C PRO A 126 -7.31 -6.89 1.14
N TRP A 127 -7.77 -7.69 0.18
CA TRP A 127 -9.16 -7.71 -0.28
C TRP A 127 -10.14 -8.22 0.78
N GLY A 128 -9.67 -9.00 1.75
CA GLY A 128 -10.46 -9.40 2.91
C GLY A 128 -10.65 -8.29 3.94
N GLY A 129 -10.03 -7.12 3.74
CA GLY A 129 -10.08 -5.99 4.66
C GLY A 129 -8.88 -5.93 5.61
N VAL A 130 -9.07 -5.24 6.73
CA VAL A 130 -8.03 -5.01 7.75
C VAL A 130 -8.53 -5.53 9.09
N ASP A 131 -7.69 -6.24 9.82
CA ASP A 131 -7.90 -6.59 11.23
C ASP A 131 -7.16 -5.54 12.08
N ASP A 132 -7.85 -4.44 12.39
CA ASP A 132 -7.28 -3.36 13.18
C ASP A 132 -7.21 -3.78 14.66
N ALA A 133 -6.08 -3.53 15.30
CA ALA A 133 -5.80 -3.92 16.68
C ALA A 133 -6.78 -3.31 17.69
N ASP A 134 -7.35 -2.14 17.40
CA ASP A 134 -8.23 -1.39 18.31
C ASP A 134 -9.71 -1.53 17.93
N PHE A 135 -10.02 -1.59 16.62
CA PHE A 135 -11.40 -1.52 16.10
C PHE A 135 -11.87 -2.78 15.36
N GLY A 136 -11.00 -3.79 15.23
CA GLY A 136 -11.34 -5.07 14.59
C GLY A 136 -11.51 -4.98 13.07
N ARG A 137 -12.36 -5.86 12.53
CA ARG A 137 -12.35 -6.18 11.09
C ARG A 137 -13.30 -5.39 10.22
N GLU A 138 -14.28 -4.74 10.83
CA GLU A 138 -15.41 -4.18 10.09
C GLU A 138 -15.25 -2.68 9.83
N LEU A 139 -14.14 -2.37 9.17
CA LEU A 139 -13.72 -1.02 8.84
C LEU A 139 -13.79 -0.77 7.33
N PRO A 140 -14.27 0.40 6.90
CA PRO A 140 -14.31 0.75 5.49
C PRO A 140 -12.90 0.96 4.92
N ILE A 141 -12.62 0.28 3.82
CA ILE A 141 -11.42 0.44 3.01
C ILE A 141 -11.71 1.46 1.91
N PHE A 142 -10.89 2.51 1.81
CA PHE A 142 -11.05 3.61 0.85
C PHE A 142 -10.11 3.52 -0.35
N GLY A 143 -9.39 2.41 -0.46
CA GLY A 143 -8.47 2.17 -1.55
C GLY A 143 -7.21 1.48 -1.11
N TYR A 144 -6.30 1.34 -2.08
CA TYR A 144 -5.06 0.61 -1.90
C TYR A 144 -3.89 1.42 -2.44
N ALA A 145 -2.77 1.35 -1.73
CA ALA A 145 -1.50 1.88 -2.19
C ALA A 145 -0.52 0.72 -2.40
N HIS A 146 0.30 0.82 -3.44
CA HIS A 146 1.38 -0.13 -3.69
C HIS A 146 2.62 0.54 -4.29
N ASN A 147 3.71 -0.21 -4.43
CA ASN A 147 4.91 0.24 -5.11
C ASN A 147 5.22 -0.58 -6.37
N HIS A 148 5.98 0.01 -7.30
CA HIS A 148 6.61 -0.69 -8.41
C HIS A 148 8.14 -0.73 -8.23
N PRO A 149 8.74 -1.92 -8.02
CA PRO A 149 10.16 -2.05 -7.65
C PRO A 149 11.15 -1.63 -8.73
N CYS A 150 10.69 -1.63 -9.99
CA CYS A 150 11.49 -1.30 -11.16
C CYS A 150 11.27 0.11 -11.69
N GLY A 151 10.53 0.95 -10.97
CA GLY A 151 10.28 2.31 -11.40
C GLY A 151 9.25 2.44 -12.53
N SER A 152 8.52 1.37 -12.87
CA SER A 152 7.46 1.43 -13.87
C SER A 152 6.30 2.33 -13.43
N GLY A 153 5.71 3.05 -14.38
CA GLY A 153 4.47 3.82 -14.16
C GLY A 153 3.25 2.93 -13.91
N ILE A 154 2.08 3.57 -13.85
CA ILE A 154 0.78 2.90 -13.64
C ILE A 154 0.54 1.84 -14.72
N SER A 155 0.06 0.67 -14.31
CA SER A 155 -0.30 -0.46 -15.16
C SER A 155 -1.81 -0.52 -15.42
N SER A 156 -2.23 -1.28 -16.45
CA SER A 156 -3.66 -1.57 -16.67
C SER A 156 -4.30 -2.33 -15.51
N GLN A 157 -3.51 -3.13 -14.78
CA GLN A 157 -3.96 -3.86 -13.61
C GLN A 157 -4.26 -2.89 -12.46
N ASP A 158 -3.40 -1.89 -12.24
CA ASP A 158 -3.57 -0.88 -11.19
C ASP A 158 -4.91 -0.13 -11.35
N LEU A 159 -5.22 0.25 -12.60
CA LEU A 159 -6.46 0.97 -12.94
C LEU A 159 -7.73 0.11 -12.79
N SER A 160 -7.58 -1.19 -12.53
CA SER A 160 -8.68 -2.16 -12.44
C SER A 160 -8.87 -2.73 -11.02
N VAL A 161 -8.17 -2.18 -10.03
CA VAL A 161 -8.21 -2.65 -8.64
C VAL A 161 -8.95 -1.65 -7.76
N TRP A 162 -10.04 -2.11 -7.14
CA TRP A 162 -10.84 -1.34 -6.16
C TRP A 162 -11.23 -2.24 -4.98
N PRO A 163 -11.71 -1.66 -3.86
CA PRO A 163 -12.22 -2.43 -2.73
C PRO A 163 -13.23 -3.51 -3.14
N LEU A 164 -13.17 -4.66 -2.47
CA LEU A 164 -14.16 -5.74 -2.61
C LEU A 164 -15.15 -5.70 -1.46
N ALA A 165 -16.40 -6.04 -1.75
CA ALA A 165 -17.49 -6.11 -0.80
C ALA A 165 -18.36 -7.34 -1.06
N LYS A 166 -18.86 -7.96 0.00
CA LYS A 166 -19.85 -9.02 -0.11
C LYS A 166 -21.24 -8.41 -0.38
N SER A 167 -21.88 -8.84 -1.46
CA SER A 167 -23.26 -8.46 -1.76
C SER A 167 -24.23 -9.09 -0.78
N GLY A 168 -25.48 -8.60 -0.73
CA GLY A 168 -26.54 -9.21 0.08
C GLY A 168 -26.86 -10.67 -0.30
N GLU A 169 -26.48 -11.09 -1.50
CA GLU A 169 -26.61 -12.46 -2.01
C GLU A 169 -25.36 -13.32 -1.72
N GLY A 170 -24.35 -12.75 -1.06
CA GLY A 170 -23.12 -13.44 -0.67
C GLY A 170 -22.01 -13.45 -1.72
N VAL A 171 -22.17 -12.72 -2.83
CA VAL A 171 -21.20 -12.64 -3.93
C VAL A 171 -20.24 -11.48 -3.72
N TRP A 172 -18.94 -11.70 -3.90
CA TRP A 172 -17.94 -10.64 -3.86
C TRP A 172 -17.98 -9.78 -5.11
N ILE A 173 -18.16 -8.47 -4.93
CA ILE A 173 -18.19 -7.48 -6.01
C ILE A 173 -17.15 -6.40 -5.75
N MET A 174 -16.61 -5.87 -6.85
CA MET A 174 -15.69 -4.75 -6.81
C MET A 174 -16.46 -3.43 -6.79
N VAL A 175 -16.06 -2.53 -5.88
CA VAL A 175 -16.78 -1.28 -5.62
C VAL A 175 -15.80 -0.12 -5.59
N ALA A 176 -16.04 0.88 -6.44
CA ALA A 176 -15.22 2.09 -6.53
C ALA A 176 -15.50 3.13 -5.41
N TYR A 177 -15.95 2.67 -4.24
CA TYR A 177 -16.31 3.47 -3.08
C TYR A 177 -15.75 2.83 -1.82
N GLY A 178 -15.60 3.64 -0.77
CA GLY A 178 -15.23 3.15 0.55
C GLY A 178 -16.21 2.09 1.02
N THR A 179 -15.73 0.89 1.34
CA THR A 179 -16.60 -0.22 1.76
C THR A 179 -15.95 -1.11 2.81
N THR A 180 -16.77 -1.62 3.70
CA THR A 180 -16.40 -2.69 4.62
C THR A 180 -16.46 -4.07 3.94
N PRO A 181 -15.80 -5.10 4.50
CA PRO A 181 -15.92 -6.48 4.02
C PRO A 181 -17.36 -7.01 3.95
N SER A 182 -18.24 -6.63 4.88
CA SER A 182 -19.66 -7.05 4.84
C SER A 182 -20.50 -6.34 3.77
N GLY A 183 -19.93 -5.36 3.08
CA GLY A 183 -20.59 -4.60 2.01
C GLY A 183 -21.27 -3.30 2.46
N LYS A 184 -21.06 -2.86 3.70
CA LYS A 184 -21.50 -1.53 4.13
C LYS A 184 -20.64 -0.44 3.49
N LEU A 185 -21.28 0.40 2.69
CA LEU A 185 -20.67 1.56 2.04
C LEU A 185 -20.46 2.73 3.01
N ALA A 186 -19.29 3.36 2.92
CA ALA A 186 -18.93 4.56 3.67
C ALA A 186 -19.61 5.80 3.09
N ARG A 187 -20.05 6.69 3.99
CA ARG A 187 -20.74 7.94 3.64
C ARG A 187 -20.16 9.12 4.40
N ASP A 188 -20.15 10.29 3.76
CA ASP A 188 -19.82 11.55 4.41
C ASP A 188 -20.95 12.05 5.33
N SER A 189 -20.74 13.17 6.01
CA SER A 189 -21.74 13.79 6.90
C SER A 189 -23.03 14.23 6.20
N ARG A 190 -23.03 14.29 4.87
CA ARG A 190 -24.20 14.61 4.02
C ARG A 190 -24.84 13.35 3.45
N GLY A 191 -24.37 12.17 3.83
CA GLY A 191 -24.87 10.88 3.35
C GLY A 191 -24.37 10.48 1.95
N GLN A 192 -23.44 11.23 1.36
CA GLN A 192 -22.88 10.93 0.04
C GLN A 192 -21.84 9.82 0.14
N LEU A 193 -21.81 8.93 -0.86
CA LEU A 193 -20.81 7.87 -0.92
C LEU A 193 -19.41 8.47 -1.06
N ILE A 194 -18.47 7.94 -0.30
CA ILE A 194 -17.07 8.36 -0.37
C ILE A 194 -16.36 7.54 -1.45
N PRO A 195 -15.76 8.16 -2.48
CA PRO A 195 -15.07 7.43 -3.55
C PRO A 195 -13.80 6.75 -3.05
N ALA A 196 -13.50 5.58 -3.62
CA ALA A 196 -12.21 4.93 -3.43
C ALA A 196 -11.16 5.50 -4.40
N TRP A 197 -9.89 5.35 -4.04
CA TRP A 197 -8.74 5.80 -4.81
C TRP A 197 -7.67 4.71 -4.87
N GLY A 198 -6.82 4.78 -5.89
CA GLY A 198 -5.58 4.00 -5.94
C GLY A 198 -4.37 4.91 -5.84
N TRP A 199 -3.28 4.41 -5.25
CA TRP A 199 -2.01 5.14 -5.16
C TRP A 199 -0.83 4.25 -5.53
N LEU A 200 0.17 4.84 -6.17
CA LEU A 200 1.38 4.16 -6.60
C LEU A 200 2.61 4.95 -6.15
N ALA A 201 3.56 4.23 -5.56
CA ALA A 201 4.92 4.68 -5.36
C ALA A 201 5.87 4.02 -6.37
N THR A 202 6.64 4.80 -7.10
CA THR A 202 7.56 4.30 -8.13
C THR A 202 8.79 5.19 -8.27
N GLY A 203 9.63 4.95 -9.27
CA GLY A 203 10.91 5.62 -9.47
C GLY A 203 12.07 5.04 -8.65
N GLN A 204 13.07 5.87 -8.39
CA GLN A 204 14.25 5.50 -7.60
C GLN A 204 14.08 5.96 -6.15
N ARG A 205 14.89 5.41 -5.22
CA ARG A 205 14.80 5.76 -3.80
C ARG A 205 15.08 7.24 -3.52
N ASP A 206 15.99 7.83 -4.27
CA ASP A 206 16.40 9.25 -4.18
C ASP A 206 15.58 10.17 -5.10
N ALA A 207 14.78 9.61 -6.00
CA ALA A 207 13.88 10.33 -6.88
C ALA A 207 12.53 9.58 -7.00
N PRO A 208 11.76 9.49 -5.89
CA PRO A 208 10.49 8.80 -5.91
C PRO A 208 9.44 9.59 -6.71
N LEU A 209 8.55 8.85 -7.36
CA LEU A 209 7.39 9.37 -8.05
C LEU A 209 6.13 8.79 -7.40
N PHE A 210 5.20 9.67 -7.06
CA PHE A 210 3.93 9.29 -6.46
C PHE A 210 2.77 9.64 -7.39
N TYR A 211 1.89 8.67 -7.59
CA TYR A 211 0.67 8.83 -8.37
C TYR A 211 -0.56 8.47 -7.55
N LYS A 212 -1.70 9.06 -7.93
CA LYS A 212 -3.02 8.59 -7.51
C LYS A 212 -4.00 8.62 -8.67
N TRP A 213 -5.04 7.78 -8.60
CA TRP A 213 -6.09 7.77 -9.61
C TRP A 213 -7.47 7.48 -9.02
N ASN A 214 -8.50 7.90 -9.74
CA ASN A 214 -9.90 7.64 -9.42
C ASN A 214 -10.55 6.72 -10.47
N GLN A 215 -11.80 6.35 -10.18
CA GLN A 215 -12.61 5.48 -11.03
C GLN A 215 -12.92 6.07 -12.43
N GLN A 216 -12.75 7.37 -12.62
CA GLN A 216 -12.89 8.02 -13.93
C GLN A 216 -11.63 7.88 -14.79
N GLY A 217 -10.55 7.30 -14.24
CA GLY A 217 -9.27 7.18 -14.91
C GLY A 217 -8.41 8.45 -14.82
N GLN A 218 -8.79 9.44 -14.01
CA GLN A 218 -7.98 10.64 -13.84
C GLN A 218 -6.77 10.31 -12.96
N VAL A 219 -5.59 10.45 -13.53
CA VAL A 219 -4.31 10.24 -12.88
C VAL A 219 -3.70 11.58 -12.47
N TYR A 220 -3.23 11.64 -11.24
CA TYR A 220 -2.54 12.77 -10.66
C TYR A 220 -1.15 12.34 -10.22
N GLN A 221 -0.19 13.25 -10.34
CA GLN A 221 1.16 13.09 -9.81
C GLN A 221 1.36 14.07 -8.65
N TRP A 222 2.03 13.63 -7.60
CA TRP A 222 2.42 14.51 -6.50
C TRP A 222 3.49 15.50 -6.96
N ASP A 223 3.26 16.79 -6.70
CA ASP A 223 4.25 17.86 -6.83
C ASP A 223 4.83 18.15 -5.44
N GLU A 224 6.03 17.66 -5.19
CA GLU A 224 6.71 17.83 -3.89
C GLU A 224 6.97 19.30 -3.57
N GLY A 225 7.36 20.11 -4.57
CA GLY A 225 7.64 21.54 -4.36
C GLY A 225 6.38 22.33 -4.04
N GLY A 226 5.26 21.95 -4.67
CA GLY A 226 3.96 22.57 -4.45
C GLY A 226 3.11 21.95 -3.34
N LYS A 227 3.52 20.79 -2.79
CA LYS A 227 2.76 19.95 -1.84
C LYS A 227 1.31 19.72 -2.25
N HIS A 228 1.08 19.40 -3.52
CA HIS A 228 -0.27 19.12 -4.02
C HIS A 228 -0.26 18.09 -5.14
N TRP A 229 -1.43 17.50 -5.38
CA TRP A 229 -1.64 16.61 -6.51
C TRP A 229 -1.95 17.40 -7.78
N ARG A 230 -1.10 17.23 -8.80
CA ARG A 230 -1.30 17.83 -10.11
C ARG A 230 -1.88 16.81 -11.07
N PHE A 231 -2.96 17.17 -11.75
CA PHE A 231 -3.50 16.33 -12.83
C PHE A 231 -2.42 16.07 -13.87
N HIS A 232 -2.29 14.80 -14.28
CA HIS A 232 -1.25 14.36 -15.20
C HIS A 232 -1.84 13.77 -16.48
N ALA A 233 -2.81 12.87 -16.36
CA ALA A 233 -3.42 12.20 -17.51
C ALA A 233 -4.81 11.65 -17.22
N ASN A 234 -5.54 11.32 -18.28
CA ASN A 234 -6.68 10.42 -18.22
C ASN A 234 -6.28 9.05 -18.80
N CYS A 235 -6.44 7.98 -18.03
CA CYS A 235 -6.00 6.64 -18.38
C CYS A 235 -7.16 5.64 -18.37
N GLN A 236 -7.11 4.68 -19.28
CA GLN A 236 -7.99 3.51 -19.29
C GLN A 236 -7.15 2.23 -19.33
N PRO A 237 -7.58 1.14 -18.65
CA PRO A 237 -6.95 -0.16 -18.81
C PRO A 237 -6.86 -0.55 -20.28
N GLY A 238 -5.68 -0.94 -20.73
CA GLY A 238 -5.47 -1.47 -22.07
C GLY A 238 -6.33 -2.71 -22.28
N ARG A 239 -7.01 -2.81 -23.42
CA ARG A 239 -7.82 -3.99 -23.72
C ARG A 239 -6.89 -5.20 -23.91
N PRO A 240 -7.08 -6.30 -23.17
CA PRO A 240 -6.34 -7.53 -23.43
C PRO A 240 -6.57 -7.93 -24.89
N SER A 241 -5.51 -8.32 -25.58
CA SER A 241 -5.62 -8.91 -26.92
C SER A 241 -5.24 -10.37 -26.85
N THR A 242 -5.78 -11.18 -27.76
CA THR A 242 -5.49 -12.62 -27.86
C THR A 242 -3.98 -12.92 -27.95
N PHE A 243 -3.18 -11.96 -28.43
CA PHE A 243 -1.74 -12.07 -28.60
C PHE A 243 -0.91 -11.51 -27.43
N ARG A 244 -1.54 -10.78 -26.49
CA ARG A 244 -0.93 -10.24 -25.26
C ARG A 244 -1.95 -10.30 -24.11
N PRO A 245 -2.15 -11.47 -23.49
CA PRO A 245 -3.12 -11.64 -22.40
C PRO A 245 -2.71 -10.94 -21.10
N GLN A 246 -1.42 -10.63 -20.92
CA GLN A 246 -0.87 -9.93 -19.75
C GLN A 246 0.10 -8.83 -20.23
N GLY A 247 0.08 -7.66 -19.59
CA GLY A 247 1.06 -6.60 -19.85
C GLY A 247 0.76 -5.66 -21.02
N VAL A 248 -0.51 -5.43 -21.35
CA VAL A 248 -0.87 -4.29 -22.23
C VAL A 248 -0.77 -3.01 -21.38
N PRO A 249 0.06 -2.03 -21.76
CA PRO A 249 0.11 -0.74 -21.07
C PRO A 249 -1.25 -0.05 -21.09
N PRO A 250 -1.57 0.79 -20.10
CA PRO A 250 -2.80 1.57 -20.13
C PRO A 250 -2.77 2.59 -21.28
N ASP A 251 -3.94 2.92 -21.81
CA ASP A 251 -4.10 4.00 -22.76
C ASP A 251 -4.29 5.31 -22.00
N CYS A 252 -3.27 6.18 -22.02
CA CYS A 252 -3.23 7.42 -21.26
C CYS A 252 -3.09 8.63 -22.16
N THR A 253 -3.92 9.65 -21.93
CA THR A 253 -3.87 10.93 -22.63
C THR A 253 -3.75 12.11 -21.65
N PRO A 254 -2.66 12.91 -21.70
CA PRO A 254 -1.40 12.61 -22.41
C PRO A 254 -0.71 11.34 -21.87
N ALA A 255 0.26 10.82 -22.61
CA ALA A 255 1.03 9.66 -22.17
C ALA A 255 1.73 9.94 -20.83
N LEU A 256 1.68 8.98 -19.90
CA LEU A 256 2.43 9.05 -18.65
C LEU A 256 3.93 9.02 -18.95
N ARG A 257 4.71 9.79 -18.18
CA ARG A 257 6.17 9.59 -18.18
C ARG A 257 6.45 8.21 -17.57
N GLN A 258 7.20 7.39 -18.32
CA GLN A 258 7.75 6.12 -17.86
C GLN A 258 9.15 6.33 -17.31
#